data_AF-A0A397FQ26-F1
#
_entry.id   AF-A0A397FQ26-F1
#
_cell.length_a   1.000
_cell.length_b   1.000
_cell.length_c   1.000
_cell.angle_alpha   90.00
_cell.angle_beta   90.00
_cell.angle_gamma   90.00
#
_symmetry.space_group_name_H-M   'P 1'
#
loop_
_entity.id
_entity.type
_entity.pdbx_description
1 polymer ?
#
loop_
_entity_poly.entity_id
_entity_poly.type
_entity_poly.pdbx_seq_one_letter_code
_entity_poly.pdbx_strand_id
1 'polypeptide(L)'
;MVDDREKERKLELANKKLELELGDINLRLLRNVGKIISLKWNRDLWNEAKTKFKSIEEEDISNECKEQAAKIFDTFIIINKVYINEIGEGKFACTNEDLNSLEENCKEVLENIDAVNKYYPQIISDSKCSETKEGIKIAWELIPVARKFANIKDKLEQFNDKTTTWQDVESLYNEADSISGSTQLQSKFAENQKMWFFGDITLSVLSFVKEVNEGKDLPSHLFPSTIQELNFLQKIADEFPNLLNWAEKVYSSDEIENKSAKIKEMKEANEQLKSFVQEQRKKLGGTSNRPANNPQNSQDKKKIQDLQSEINSLNQKLAELQSQIESLSEKQNTNSANSTDEQQIQQQITGLQKKKEDTQIELDQKKNHQKQLKNKTNSSNSQSNSQTTNNQNNKFNWLYVVIPGGILLVICGIVIAYLMGKKNKERH
;
A
#
# COMPACT_ATOMS: atom_id res chain seq x y z
N MET A 1 4.73 -59.63 -35.66
CA MET A 1 6.10 -59.19 -36.04
C MET A 1 6.18 -57.98 -36.97
N VAL A 2 5.43 -57.88 -38.09
CA VAL A 2 5.36 -56.60 -38.84
C VAL A 2 4.46 -55.59 -38.11
N ASP A 3 3.35 -56.06 -37.54
CA ASP A 3 2.38 -55.23 -36.79
C ASP A 3 2.99 -54.62 -35.51
N ASP A 4 3.76 -55.40 -34.73
CA ASP A 4 4.34 -54.92 -33.46
C ASP A 4 5.37 -53.79 -33.67
N ARG A 5 6.20 -53.89 -34.70
CA ARG A 5 7.18 -52.84 -35.06
C ARG A 5 6.51 -51.57 -35.57
N GLU A 6 5.36 -51.70 -36.26
CA GLU A 6 4.61 -50.54 -36.71
C GLU A 6 3.93 -49.81 -35.53
N LYS A 7 3.39 -50.56 -34.55
CA LYS A 7 2.83 -50.01 -33.31
C LYS A 7 3.90 -49.28 -32.49
N GLU A 8 5.06 -49.90 -32.28
CA GLU A 8 6.20 -49.29 -31.57
C GLU A 8 6.64 -47.98 -32.26
N ARG A 9 6.76 -47.98 -33.59
CA ARG A 9 7.11 -46.76 -34.34
C ARG A 9 6.05 -45.66 -34.23
N LYS A 10 4.76 -46.00 -34.24
CA LYS A 10 3.67 -45.02 -34.05
C LYS A 10 3.72 -44.42 -32.65
N LEU A 11 3.97 -45.25 -31.64
CA LEU A 11 4.09 -44.82 -30.26
C LEU A 11 5.32 -43.90 -30.05
N GLU A 12 6.46 -44.25 -30.64
CA GLU A 12 7.67 -43.41 -30.61
C GLU A 12 7.41 -42.02 -31.24
N LEU A 13 6.72 -42.00 -32.39
CA LEU A 13 6.38 -40.76 -33.07
C LEU A 13 5.37 -39.92 -32.26
N ALA A 14 4.40 -40.56 -31.61
CA ALA A 14 3.44 -39.91 -30.73
C ALA A 14 4.14 -39.26 -29.52
N ASN A 15 5.06 -39.98 -28.88
CA ASN A 15 5.86 -39.45 -27.77
C ASN A 15 6.74 -38.27 -28.20
N LYS A 16 7.46 -38.38 -29.33
CA LYS A 16 8.26 -37.26 -29.86
C LYS A 16 7.41 -36.02 -30.15
N LYS A 17 6.20 -36.20 -30.69
CA LYS A 17 5.26 -35.10 -30.92
C LYS A 17 4.82 -34.47 -29.59
N LEU A 18 4.44 -35.30 -28.61
CA LEU A 18 4.02 -34.83 -27.30
C LEU A 18 5.14 -34.05 -26.59
N GLU A 19 6.37 -34.58 -26.61
CA GLU A 19 7.55 -33.93 -26.04
C GLU A 19 7.75 -32.52 -26.62
N LEU A 20 7.66 -32.38 -27.95
CA LEU A 20 7.78 -31.08 -28.62
C LEU A 20 6.67 -30.10 -28.21
N GLU A 21 5.42 -30.57 -28.13
CA GLU A 21 4.28 -29.73 -27.72
C GLU A 21 4.40 -29.28 -26.25
N LEU A 22 4.83 -30.19 -25.36
CA LEU A 22 5.12 -29.85 -23.96
C LEU A 22 6.32 -28.91 -23.85
N GLY A 23 7.34 -29.08 -24.70
CA GLY A 23 8.47 -28.17 -24.85
C GLY A 23 8.03 -26.74 -25.16
N ASP A 24 7.15 -26.57 -26.14
CA ASP A 24 6.62 -25.25 -26.52
C ASP A 24 5.81 -24.60 -25.38
N ILE A 25 4.94 -25.36 -24.71
CA ILE A 25 4.18 -24.85 -23.55
C ILE A 25 5.14 -24.40 -22.43
N ASN A 26 6.17 -25.19 -22.13
CA ASN A 26 7.15 -24.82 -21.12
C ASN A 26 7.86 -23.50 -21.48
N LEU A 27 8.26 -23.32 -22.73
CA LEU A 27 8.86 -22.07 -23.20
C LEU A 27 7.90 -20.88 -23.10
N ARG A 28 6.61 -21.08 -23.40
CA ARG A 28 5.58 -20.05 -23.24
C ARG A 28 5.41 -19.64 -21.77
N LEU A 29 5.44 -20.60 -20.83
CA LEU A 29 5.42 -20.32 -19.39
C LEU A 29 6.70 -19.62 -18.91
N LEU A 30 7.87 -20.09 -19.32
CA LEU A 30 9.16 -19.51 -18.93
C LEU A 30 9.28 -18.04 -19.35
N ARG A 31 8.73 -17.66 -20.51
CA ARG A 31 8.66 -16.26 -20.97
C ARG A 31 7.85 -15.35 -20.03
N ASN A 32 7.04 -15.93 -19.16
CA ASN A 32 6.17 -15.22 -18.21
C ASN A 32 6.75 -15.19 -16.79
N VAL A 33 7.83 -15.93 -16.50
CA VAL A 33 8.47 -15.89 -15.18
C VAL A 33 8.96 -14.49 -14.88
N GLY A 34 8.62 -13.97 -13.70
CA GLY A 34 8.95 -12.61 -13.28
C GLY A 34 8.12 -11.51 -13.94
N LYS A 35 7.15 -11.86 -14.79
CA LYS A 35 6.20 -10.90 -15.36
C LYS A 35 4.85 -11.03 -14.65
N ILE A 36 4.23 -9.90 -14.37
CA ILE A 36 2.84 -9.84 -13.90
C ILE A 36 1.93 -10.04 -15.12
N ILE A 37 1.83 -11.28 -15.60
CA ILE A 37 0.91 -11.72 -16.65
C ILE A 37 -0.22 -12.49 -15.98
N SER A 38 -1.48 -12.23 -16.39
CA SER A 38 -2.69 -12.84 -15.82
C SER A 38 -2.50 -14.31 -15.39
N LEU A 39 -2.76 -14.60 -14.11
CA LEU A 39 -2.69 -15.96 -13.55
C LEU A 39 -3.54 -16.95 -14.34
N LYS A 40 -4.67 -16.49 -14.88
CA LYS A 40 -5.57 -17.25 -15.75
C LYS A 40 -4.86 -17.79 -16.98
N TRP A 41 -4.07 -16.96 -17.66
CA TRP A 41 -3.30 -17.39 -18.83
C TRP A 41 -2.31 -18.51 -18.50
N ASN A 42 -1.60 -18.39 -17.38
CA ASN A 42 -0.65 -19.43 -16.95
C ASN A 42 -1.37 -20.72 -16.55
N ARG A 43 -2.57 -20.62 -15.95
CA ARG A 43 -3.45 -21.75 -15.66
C ARG A 43 -3.96 -22.42 -16.93
N ASP A 44 -4.31 -21.65 -17.96
CA ASP A 44 -4.74 -22.18 -19.25
C ASP A 44 -3.61 -22.97 -19.93
N LEU A 45 -2.38 -22.46 -19.90
CA LEU A 45 -1.20 -23.18 -20.38
C LEU A 45 -0.95 -24.48 -19.60
N TRP A 46 -1.11 -24.45 -18.27
CA TRP A 46 -1.00 -25.65 -17.44
C TRP A 46 -2.09 -26.68 -17.79
N ASN A 47 -3.33 -26.23 -17.97
CA ASN A 47 -4.44 -27.09 -18.37
C ASN A 47 -4.25 -27.65 -19.79
N GLU A 48 -3.66 -26.87 -20.71
CA GLU A 48 -3.27 -27.31 -22.05
C GLU A 48 -2.25 -28.46 -21.94
N ALA A 49 -1.20 -28.30 -21.12
CA ALA A 49 -0.21 -29.35 -20.89
C ALA A 49 -0.85 -30.62 -20.31
N LYS A 50 -1.71 -30.49 -19.29
CA LYS A 50 -2.45 -31.62 -18.72
C LYS A 50 -3.30 -32.34 -19.75
N THR A 51 -3.99 -31.59 -20.62
CA THR A 51 -4.86 -32.16 -21.66
C THR A 51 -4.04 -32.93 -22.69
N LYS A 52 -2.91 -32.37 -23.14
CA LYS A 52 -1.98 -33.05 -24.05
C LYS A 52 -1.38 -34.30 -23.42
N PHE A 53 -1.00 -34.23 -22.15
CA PHE A 53 -0.46 -35.38 -21.43
C PHE A 53 -1.47 -36.53 -21.31
N LYS A 54 -2.76 -36.23 -21.12
CA LYS A 54 -3.86 -37.22 -21.09
C LYS A 54 -4.26 -37.79 -22.45
N SER A 55 -3.68 -37.29 -23.55
CA SER A 55 -4.02 -37.76 -24.91
C SER A 55 -3.35 -39.08 -25.30
N ILE A 56 -2.41 -39.56 -24.47
CA ILE A 56 -1.71 -40.85 -24.60
C ILE A 56 -2.01 -41.67 -23.33
N GLU A 57 -2.14 -42.99 -23.46
CA GLU A 57 -2.33 -43.89 -22.32
C GLU A 57 -1.12 -43.81 -21.37
N GLU A 58 -1.34 -43.85 -20.05
CA GLU A 58 -0.30 -43.53 -19.06
C GLU A 58 0.92 -44.47 -19.11
N GLU A 59 0.69 -45.73 -19.47
CA GLU A 59 1.70 -46.77 -19.67
C GLU A 59 2.58 -46.56 -20.91
N ASP A 60 2.07 -45.79 -21.86
CA ASP A 60 2.68 -45.52 -23.17
C ASP A 60 3.48 -44.21 -23.21
N ILE A 61 3.39 -43.38 -22.15
CA ILE A 61 4.11 -42.11 -22.06
C ILE A 61 5.58 -42.38 -21.69
N SER A 62 6.50 -41.89 -22.53
CA SER A 62 7.94 -41.99 -22.31
C SER A 62 8.41 -41.20 -21.08
N ASN A 63 9.54 -41.59 -20.50
CA ASN A 63 10.10 -40.90 -19.33
C ASN A 63 10.47 -39.43 -19.65
N GLU A 64 10.88 -39.13 -20.87
CA GLU A 64 11.20 -37.78 -21.35
C GLU A 64 9.95 -36.89 -21.33
N CYS A 65 8.81 -37.39 -21.82
CA CYS A 65 7.53 -36.69 -21.73
C CYS A 65 7.12 -36.42 -20.28
N LYS A 66 7.30 -37.40 -19.38
CA LYS A 66 7.00 -37.24 -17.95
C LYS A 66 7.92 -36.24 -17.26
N GLU A 67 9.22 -36.28 -17.58
CA GLU A 67 10.20 -35.30 -17.10
C GLU A 67 9.85 -33.88 -17.59
N GLN A 68 9.44 -33.74 -18.86
CA GLN A 68 9.03 -32.47 -19.43
C GLN A 68 7.75 -31.93 -18.76
N ALA A 69 6.77 -32.80 -18.45
CA ALA A 69 5.60 -32.42 -17.67
C ALA A 69 5.97 -31.94 -16.25
N ALA A 70 6.93 -32.60 -15.59
CA ALA A 70 7.46 -32.15 -14.30
C ALA A 70 8.15 -30.77 -14.39
N LYS A 71 8.89 -30.47 -15.47
CA LYS A 71 9.48 -29.14 -15.71
C LYS A 71 8.42 -28.05 -15.92
N ILE A 72 7.33 -28.37 -16.62
CA ILE A 72 6.19 -27.46 -16.78
C ILE A 72 5.56 -27.17 -15.41
N PHE A 73 5.33 -28.21 -14.61
CA PHE A 73 4.76 -28.06 -13.26
C PHE A 73 5.67 -27.24 -12.34
N ASP A 74 6.99 -27.44 -12.43
CA ASP A 74 7.96 -26.62 -11.70
C ASP A 74 7.92 -25.14 -12.09
N THR A 75 7.81 -24.86 -13.39
CA THR A 75 7.64 -23.49 -13.91
C THR A 75 6.33 -22.88 -13.43
N PHE A 76 5.25 -23.67 -13.40
CA PHE A 76 3.96 -23.25 -12.85
C PHE A 76 4.05 -22.91 -11.36
N ILE A 77 4.79 -23.69 -10.55
CA ILE A 77 5.08 -23.36 -9.15
C ILE A 77 5.82 -22.02 -9.04
N ILE A 78 6.88 -21.81 -9.84
CA ILE A 78 7.68 -20.58 -9.80
C ILE A 78 6.81 -19.36 -10.08
N ILE A 79 5.94 -19.42 -11.09
CA ILE A 79 5.02 -18.32 -11.43
C ILE A 79 4.08 -18.01 -10.25
N ASN A 80 3.47 -19.03 -9.64
CA ASN A 80 2.59 -18.82 -8.49
C ASN A 80 3.36 -18.27 -7.28
N LYS A 81 4.60 -18.72 -7.04
CA LYS A 81 5.48 -18.19 -5.97
C LYS A 81 5.76 -16.71 -6.17
N VAL A 82 6.03 -16.25 -7.40
CA VAL A 82 6.17 -14.81 -7.70
C VAL A 82 4.90 -14.06 -7.32
N TYR A 83 3.72 -14.54 -7.74
CA TYR A 83 2.45 -13.92 -7.38
C TYR A 83 2.20 -13.85 -5.87
N ILE A 84 2.45 -14.95 -5.14
CA ILE A 84 2.30 -14.99 -3.68
C ILE A 84 3.22 -13.97 -3.00
N ASN A 85 4.46 -13.84 -3.48
CA ASN A 85 5.41 -12.87 -2.94
C ASN A 85 4.95 -11.43 -3.20
N GLU A 86 4.50 -11.10 -4.43
CA GLU A 86 3.99 -9.77 -4.77
C GLU A 86 2.74 -9.40 -3.94
N ILE A 87 1.86 -10.37 -3.68
CA ILE A 87 0.74 -10.20 -2.75
C ILE A 87 1.26 -9.96 -1.35
N GLY A 88 2.15 -10.80 -0.82
CA GLY A 88 2.73 -10.63 0.52
C GLY A 88 3.41 -9.28 0.73
N GLU A 89 4.05 -8.74 -0.30
CA GLU A 89 4.67 -7.42 -0.29
C GLU A 89 3.67 -6.27 -0.51
N GLY A 90 2.42 -6.56 -0.88
CA GLY A 90 1.39 -5.57 -1.18
C GLY A 90 1.69 -4.73 -2.43
N LYS A 91 2.50 -5.26 -3.34
CA LYS A 91 2.88 -4.60 -4.61
C LYS A 91 1.86 -4.83 -5.73
N PHE A 92 0.93 -5.74 -5.53
CA PHE A 92 -0.07 -6.13 -6.51
C PHE A 92 -1.50 -5.87 -5.99
N ALA A 93 -2.26 -5.05 -6.72
CA ALA A 93 -3.68 -4.82 -6.45
C ALA A 93 -4.49 -5.96 -7.08
N CYS A 94 -4.91 -6.93 -6.27
CA CYS A 94 -5.57 -8.14 -6.76
C CYS A 94 -7.02 -7.87 -7.18
N THR A 95 -7.46 -8.50 -8.27
CA THR A 95 -8.90 -8.65 -8.57
C THR A 95 -9.46 -9.93 -7.95
N ASN A 96 -10.78 -10.04 -7.85
CA ASN A 96 -11.42 -11.29 -7.45
C ASN A 96 -11.11 -12.46 -8.40
N GLU A 97 -10.96 -12.19 -9.71
CA GLU A 97 -10.58 -13.21 -10.71
C GLU A 97 -9.15 -13.72 -10.48
N ASP A 98 -8.22 -12.82 -10.17
CA ASP A 98 -6.83 -13.20 -9.84
C ASP A 98 -6.77 -14.07 -8.58
N LEU A 99 -7.51 -13.69 -7.53
CA LEU A 99 -7.54 -14.43 -6.26
C LEU A 99 -8.16 -15.83 -6.42
N ASN A 100 -9.25 -15.95 -7.19
CA ASN A 100 -9.83 -17.25 -7.50
C ASN A 100 -8.83 -18.14 -8.26
N SER A 101 -8.14 -17.57 -9.26
CA SER A 101 -7.12 -18.29 -10.02
C SER A 101 -5.96 -18.74 -9.13
N LEU A 102 -5.50 -17.88 -8.21
CA LEU A 102 -4.43 -18.20 -7.26
C LEU A 102 -4.84 -19.32 -6.29
N GLU A 103 -6.04 -19.26 -5.71
CA GLU A 103 -6.54 -20.31 -4.81
C GLU A 103 -6.59 -21.67 -5.51
N GLU A 104 -7.13 -21.70 -6.73
CA GLU A 104 -7.21 -22.94 -7.50
C GLU A 104 -5.82 -23.47 -7.90
N ASN A 105 -4.88 -22.58 -8.22
CA ASN A 105 -3.50 -22.97 -8.51
C ASN A 105 -2.80 -23.51 -7.27
N CYS A 106 -2.99 -22.90 -6.11
CA CYS A 106 -2.43 -23.37 -4.83
C CYS A 106 -2.93 -24.77 -4.48
N LYS A 107 -4.23 -25.04 -4.65
CA LYS A 107 -4.81 -26.38 -4.45
C LYS A 107 -4.16 -27.41 -5.37
N GLU A 108 -4.09 -27.11 -6.66
CA GLU A 108 -3.45 -27.97 -7.66
C GLU A 108 -1.98 -28.27 -7.30
N VAL A 109 -1.21 -27.26 -6.86
CA VAL A 109 0.18 -27.46 -6.45
C VAL A 109 0.27 -28.39 -5.25
N LEU A 110 -0.54 -28.19 -4.21
CA LEU A 110 -0.53 -29.04 -3.02
C LEU A 110 -0.92 -30.49 -3.31
N GLU A 111 -1.86 -30.72 -4.24
CA GLU A 111 -2.30 -32.05 -4.63
C GLU A 111 -1.20 -32.84 -5.35
N ASN A 112 -0.31 -32.17 -6.09
CA ASN A 112 0.62 -32.83 -7.00
C ASN A 112 2.10 -32.77 -6.56
N ILE A 113 2.50 -31.80 -5.72
CA ILE A 113 3.92 -31.52 -5.47
C ILE A 113 4.69 -32.68 -4.81
N ASP A 114 4.08 -33.43 -3.91
CA ASP A 114 4.72 -34.59 -3.27
C ASP A 114 4.96 -35.73 -4.25
N ALA A 115 3.99 -35.97 -5.14
CA ALA A 115 4.12 -36.99 -6.17
C ALA A 115 5.24 -36.63 -7.15
N VAL A 116 5.28 -35.37 -7.62
CA VAL A 116 6.33 -34.92 -8.54
C VAL A 116 7.70 -34.93 -7.87
N ASN A 117 7.82 -34.48 -6.62
CA ASN A 117 9.07 -34.57 -5.85
C ASN A 117 9.54 -36.03 -5.67
N LYS A 118 8.64 -36.96 -5.38
CA LYS A 118 8.97 -38.38 -5.24
C LYS A 118 9.51 -39.00 -6.54
N TYR A 119 8.89 -38.69 -7.68
CA TYR A 119 9.26 -39.29 -8.97
C TYR A 119 10.36 -38.53 -9.71
N TYR A 120 10.49 -37.22 -9.49
CA TYR A 120 11.46 -36.33 -10.16
C TYR A 120 12.18 -35.41 -9.16
N PRO A 121 12.90 -35.98 -8.17
CA PRO A 121 13.57 -35.19 -7.12
C PRO A 121 14.66 -34.25 -7.66
N GLN A 122 15.21 -34.53 -8.85
CA GLN A 122 16.15 -33.67 -9.56
C GLN A 122 15.51 -32.38 -10.12
N ILE A 123 14.19 -32.35 -10.28
CA ILE A 123 13.43 -31.18 -10.73
C ILE A 123 12.86 -30.43 -9.51
N ILE A 124 12.19 -31.16 -8.62
CA ILE A 124 11.62 -30.62 -7.38
C ILE A 124 12.29 -31.29 -6.20
N SER A 125 13.20 -30.60 -5.54
CA SER A 125 13.86 -31.08 -4.32
C SER A 125 12.93 -31.05 -3.10
N ASP A 126 13.26 -31.81 -2.06
CA ASP A 126 12.53 -31.82 -0.79
C ASP A 126 12.45 -30.43 -0.15
N SER A 127 13.53 -29.64 -0.28
CA SER A 127 13.60 -28.26 0.20
C SER A 127 12.61 -27.38 -0.57
N LYS A 128 12.60 -27.46 -1.90
CA LYS A 128 11.68 -26.69 -2.75
C LYS A 128 10.22 -27.08 -2.50
N CYS A 129 9.95 -28.38 -2.32
CA CYS A 129 8.63 -28.88 -1.94
C CYS A 129 8.16 -28.24 -0.62
N SER A 130 9.01 -28.31 0.41
CA SER A 130 8.71 -27.75 1.74
C SER A 130 8.50 -26.23 1.71
N GLU A 131 9.39 -25.50 1.03
CA GLU A 131 9.27 -24.04 0.85
C GLU A 131 7.98 -23.66 0.12
N THR A 132 7.60 -24.41 -0.92
CA THR A 132 6.40 -24.13 -1.71
C THR A 132 5.14 -24.31 -0.86
N LYS A 133 5.09 -25.37 -0.04
CA LYS A 133 3.98 -25.62 0.89
C LYS A 133 3.83 -24.50 1.92
N GLU A 134 4.94 -24.03 2.51
CA GLU A 134 4.89 -22.91 3.46
C GLU A 134 4.46 -21.60 2.77
N GLY A 135 4.95 -21.33 1.55
CA GLY A 135 4.50 -20.18 0.76
C GLY A 135 2.99 -20.20 0.48
N ILE A 136 2.44 -21.36 0.14
CA ILE A 136 0.98 -21.51 -0.08
C ILE A 136 0.18 -21.28 1.21
N LYS A 137 0.70 -21.74 2.36
CA LYS A 137 0.06 -21.49 3.66
C LYS A 137 -0.02 -19.99 3.96
N ILE A 138 1.06 -19.24 3.72
CA ILE A 138 1.06 -17.77 3.84
C ILE A 138 0.05 -17.15 2.88
N ALA A 139 -0.02 -17.61 1.63
CA ALA A 139 -0.99 -17.12 0.65
C ALA A 139 -2.43 -17.27 1.15
N TRP A 140 -2.79 -18.43 1.71
CA TRP A 140 -4.12 -18.67 2.28
C TRP A 140 -4.48 -17.76 3.44
N GLU A 141 -3.51 -17.28 4.21
CA GLU A 141 -3.74 -16.30 5.28
C GLU A 141 -4.00 -14.89 4.72
N LEU A 142 -3.40 -14.56 3.57
CA LEU A 142 -3.50 -13.24 2.93
C LEU A 142 -4.73 -13.09 2.03
N ILE A 143 -5.12 -14.14 1.30
CA ILE A 143 -6.20 -14.10 0.31
C ILE A 143 -7.52 -13.57 0.89
N PRO A 144 -7.99 -13.94 2.10
CA PRO A 144 -9.22 -13.38 2.66
C PRO A 144 -9.16 -11.86 2.86
N VAL A 145 -8.00 -11.31 3.19
CA VAL A 145 -7.80 -9.86 3.33
C VAL A 145 -7.75 -9.20 1.95
N ALA A 146 -7.00 -9.78 1.01
CA ALA A 146 -6.92 -9.31 -0.37
C ALA A 146 -8.31 -9.24 -1.02
N ARG A 147 -9.14 -10.25 -0.77
CA ARG A 147 -10.52 -10.35 -1.30
C ARG A 147 -11.42 -9.23 -0.80
N LYS A 148 -11.24 -8.78 0.45
CA LYS A 148 -11.98 -7.62 0.96
C LYS A 148 -11.63 -6.34 0.20
N PHE A 149 -10.35 -6.10 -0.06
CA PHE A 149 -9.92 -4.95 -0.88
C PHE A 149 -10.40 -5.07 -2.33
N ALA A 150 -10.31 -6.26 -2.93
CA ALA A 150 -10.84 -6.52 -4.28
C ALA A 150 -12.35 -6.20 -4.35
N ASN A 151 -13.14 -6.62 -3.37
CA ASN A 151 -14.57 -6.30 -3.31
C ASN A 151 -14.84 -4.80 -3.20
N ILE A 152 -14.04 -4.06 -2.43
CA ILE A 152 -14.18 -2.59 -2.33
C ILE A 152 -13.85 -1.95 -3.68
N LYS A 153 -12.79 -2.43 -4.36
CA LYS A 153 -12.42 -1.96 -5.69
C LYS A 153 -13.51 -2.25 -6.72
N ASP A 154 -14.07 -3.45 -6.74
CA ASP A 154 -15.19 -3.79 -7.63
C ASP A 154 -16.41 -2.88 -7.38
N LYS A 155 -16.71 -2.54 -6.11
CA LYS A 155 -17.76 -1.56 -5.79
C LYS A 155 -17.42 -0.16 -6.31
N LEU A 156 -16.15 0.26 -6.20
CA LEU A 156 -15.69 1.55 -6.73
C LEU A 156 -15.78 1.59 -8.26
N GLU A 157 -15.44 0.51 -8.97
CA GLU A 157 -15.55 0.42 -10.44
C GLU A 157 -17.00 0.39 -10.93
N GLN A 158 -17.93 -0.10 -10.10
CA GLN A 158 -19.37 -0.06 -10.38
C GLN A 158 -19.98 1.35 -10.21
N PHE A 159 -19.22 2.30 -9.67
CA PHE A 159 -19.66 3.69 -9.59
C PHE A 159 -19.77 4.26 -11.01
N ASN A 160 -20.99 4.62 -11.38
CA ASN A 160 -21.26 5.30 -12.63
C ASN A 160 -21.40 6.81 -12.35
N ASP A 161 -21.03 7.62 -13.35
CA ASP A 161 -21.04 9.08 -13.24
C ASP A 161 -22.43 9.68 -12.94
N LYS A 162 -23.52 8.89 -12.99
CA LYS A 162 -24.90 9.37 -12.84
C LYS A 162 -25.49 9.19 -11.45
N THR A 163 -25.01 8.25 -10.64
CA THR A 163 -25.64 7.92 -9.34
C THR A 163 -24.71 7.98 -8.15
N THR A 164 -23.41 8.06 -8.38
CA THR A 164 -22.42 8.03 -7.30
C THR A 164 -22.40 9.33 -6.50
N THR A 165 -22.46 9.21 -5.17
CA THR A 165 -22.35 10.32 -4.24
C THR A 165 -21.01 10.31 -3.51
N TRP A 166 -20.62 11.44 -2.93
CA TRP A 166 -19.43 11.52 -2.09
C TRP A 166 -19.55 10.68 -0.81
N GLN A 167 -20.75 10.45 -0.29
CA GLN A 167 -21.00 9.55 0.83
C GLN A 167 -20.69 8.09 0.46
N ASP A 168 -21.00 7.68 -0.77
CA ASP A 168 -20.67 6.33 -1.25
C ASP A 168 -19.15 6.13 -1.30
N VAL A 169 -18.41 7.13 -1.80
CA VAL A 169 -16.94 7.12 -1.83
C VAL A 169 -16.36 7.14 -0.41
N GLU A 170 -16.89 7.98 0.49
CA GLU A 170 -16.48 8.03 1.91
C GLU A 170 -16.72 6.69 2.60
N SER A 171 -17.85 6.03 2.31
CA SER A 171 -18.18 4.71 2.86
C SER A 171 -17.15 3.65 2.44
N LEU A 172 -16.78 3.58 1.16
CA LEU A 172 -15.75 2.66 0.67
C LEU A 172 -14.37 2.96 1.25
N TYR A 173 -14.01 4.25 1.37
CA TYR A 173 -12.79 4.68 2.05
C TYR A 173 -12.75 4.16 3.50
N ASN A 174 -13.83 4.34 4.25
CA ASN A 174 -13.89 3.89 5.64
C ASN A 174 -13.90 2.35 5.76
N GLU A 175 -14.52 1.65 4.81
CA GLU A 175 -14.46 0.19 4.72
C GLU A 175 -13.00 -0.28 4.55
N ALA A 176 -12.25 0.33 3.63
CA ALA A 176 -10.83 0.03 3.40
C ALA A 176 -9.95 0.35 4.63
N ASP A 177 -10.18 1.49 5.27
CA ASP A 177 -9.48 1.91 6.49
C ASP A 177 -9.67 0.89 7.62
N SER A 178 -10.90 0.41 7.79
CA SER A 178 -11.24 -0.57 8.84
C SER A 178 -10.52 -1.91 8.68
N ILE A 179 -10.23 -2.33 7.45
CA ILE A 179 -9.51 -3.59 7.17
C ILE A 179 -8.05 -3.47 7.63
N SER A 180 -7.42 -2.32 7.39
CA SER A 180 -6.01 -2.07 7.73
C SER A 180 -5.72 -2.07 9.23
N GLY A 181 -6.73 -1.86 10.07
CA GLY A 181 -6.62 -1.88 11.53
C GLY A 181 -6.50 -3.27 12.18
N SER A 182 -6.43 -4.37 11.40
CA SER A 182 -6.47 -5.75 11.92
C SER A 182 -5.14 -6.53 11.81
N THR A 183 -4.67 -7.06 12.95
CA THR A 183 -3.51 -7.99 13.20
C THR A 183 -2.11 -7.71 12.60
N GLN A 184 -1.07 -8.24 13.25
CA GLN A 184 0.35 -7.87 13.06
C GLN A 184 0.96 -8.31 11.71
N LEU A 185 0.69 -9.53 11.23
CA LEU A 185 1.25 -10.04 9.96
C LEU A 185 0.49 -9.50 8.73
N GLN A 186 -0.81 -9.25 8.91
CA GLN A 186 -1.68 -8.62 7.91
C GLN A 186 -1.41 -7.11 7.78
N SER A 187 -0.77 -6.48 8.77
CA SER A 187 -0.63 -5.02 8.84
C SER A 187 0.08 -4.40 7.63
N LYS A 188 1.26 -4.87 7.25
CA LYS A 188 2.02 -4.30 6.12
C LYS A 188 1.30 -4.53 4.78
N PHE A 189 0.78 -5.74 4.56
CA PHE A 189 0.01 -6.05 3.36
C PHE A 189 -1.25 -5.17 3.28
N ALA A 190 -2.04 -5.13 4.34
CA ALA A 190 -3.29 -4.38 4.38
C ALA A 190 -3.06 -2.87 4.31
N GLU A 191 -1.98 -2.36 4.92
CA GLU A 191 -1.57 -0.96 4.79
C GLU A 191 -1.19 -0.63 3.35
N ASN A 192 -0.43 -1.48 2.67
CA ASN A 192 -0.11 -1.29 1.26
C ASN A 192 -1.36 -1.33 0.37
N GLN A 193 -2.26 -2.29 0.57
CA GLN A 193 -3.52 -2.36 -0.18
C GLN A 193 -4.42 -1.13 0.09
N LYS A 194 -4.47 -0.66 1.34
CA LYS A 194 -5.15 0.60 1.68
C LYS A 194 -4.54 1.77 0.92
N MET A 195 -3.21 1.87 0.85
CA MET A 195 -2.55 2.98 0.15
C MET A 195 -2.82 2.93 -1.35
N TRP A 196 -2.85 1.75 -1.96
CA TRP A 196 -3.28 1.58 -3.36
C TRP A 196 -4.69 2.09 -3.59
N PHE A 197 -5.65 1.60 -2.79
CA PHE A 197 -7.04 2.02 -2.88
C PHE A 197 -7.22 3.52 -2.63
N PHE A 198 -6.48 4.07 -1.66
CA PHE A 198 -6.46 5.50 -1.38
C PHE A 198 -5.87 6.31 -2.55
N GLY A 199 -4.87 5.75 -3.24
CA GLY A 199 -4.34 6.29 -4.48
C GLY A 199 -5.40 6.42 -5.55
N ASP A 200 -6.15 5.37 -5.82
CA ASP A 200 -7.23 5.36 -6.82
C ASP A 200 -8.27 6.45 -6.51
N ILE A 201 -8.78 6.50 -5.27
CA ILE A 201 -9.73 7.54 -4.85
C ILE A 201 -9.13 8.94 -5.04
N THR A 202 -7.89 9.15 -4.60
CA THR A 202 -7.30 10.49 -4.65
C THR A 202 -7.08 10.96 -6.07
N LEU A 203 -6.62 10.08 -6.97
CA LEU A 203 -6.45 10.42 -8.38
C LEU A 203 -7.79 10.80 -9.03
N SER A 204 -8.87 10.07 -8.72
CA SER A 204 -10.22 10.43 -9.18
C SER A 204 -10.67 11.80 -8.66
N VAL A 205 -10.42 12.10 -7.37
CA VAL A 205 -10.76 13.40 -6.76
C VAL A 205 -9.96 14.55 -7.38
N LEU A 206 -8.66 14.35 -7.61
CA LEU A 206 -7.80 15.36 -8.24
C LEU A 206 -8.22 15.60 -9.70
N SER A 207 -8.56 14.54 -10.44
CA SER A 207 -9.11 14.65 -11.79
C SER A 207 -10.41 15.46 -11.79
N PHE A 208 -11.34 15.16 -10.88
CA PHE A 208 -12.58 15.91 -10.73
C PHE A 208 -12.32 17.41 -10.47
N VAL A 209 -11.44 17.76 -9.53
CA VAL A 209 -11.13 19.17 -9.22
C VAL A 209 -10.50 19.88 -10.43
N LYS A 210 -9.63 19.20 -11.17
CA LYS A 210 -9.03 19.74 -12.39
C LYS A 210 -10.11 20.06 -13.43
N GLU A 211 -11.07 19.17 -13.65
CA GLU A 211 -12.18 19.39 -14.57
C GLU A 211 -13.08 20.56 -14.17
N VAL A 212 -13.37 20.71 -12.87
CA VAL A 212 -14.09 21.88 -12.36
C VAL A 212 -13.31 23.17 -12.64
N ASN A 213 -12.01 23.18 -12.39
CA ASN A 213 -11.16 24.36 -12.62
C ASN A 213 -11.03 24.73 -14.10
N GLU A 214 -11.12 23.74 -14.99
CA GLU A 214 -11.17 23.91 -16.45
C GLU A 214 -12.56 24.39 -16.93
N GLY A 215 -13.54 24.52 -16.03
CA GLY A 215 -14.89 24.97 -16.35
C GLY A 215 -15.72 23.91 -17.10
N LYS A 216 -15.38 22.63 -16.98
CA LYS A 216 -16.19 21.55 -17.56
C LYS A 216 -17.55 21.49 -16.84
N ASP A 217 -18.59 21.23 -17.63
CA ASP A 217 -19.94 21.04 -17.11
C ASP A 217 -20.05 19.62 -16.51
N LEU A 218 -20.03 19.56 -15.18
CA LEU A 218 -20.14 18.30 -14.44
C LEU A 218 -21.55 18.14 -13.87
N PRO A 219 -22.06 16.90 -13.77
CA PRO A 219 -23.33 16.65 -13.11
C PRO A 219 -23.38 17.25 -11.70
N SER A 220 -24.49 17.90 -11.36
CA SER A 220 -24.63 18.65 -10.11
C SER A 220 -24.48 17.79 -8.85
N HIS A 221 -24.81 16.49 -8.92
CA HIS A 221 -24.65 15.54 -7.82
C HIS A 221 -23.19 15.18 -7.53
N LEU A 222 -22.26 15.47 -8.44
CA LEU A 222 -20.82 15.31 -8.21
C LEU A 222 -20.21 16.50 -7.47
N PHE A 223 -20.92 17.62 -7.36
CA PHE A 223 -20.43 18.75 -6.56
C PHE A 223 -20.70 18.48 -5.07
N PRO A 224 -19.69 18.64 -4.19
CA PRO A 224 -19.90 18.51 -2.76
C PRO A 224 -20.87 19.60 -2.28
N SER A 225 -22.02 19.17 -1.78
CA SER A 225 -23.15 20.01 -1.37
C SER A 225 -23.28 20.12 0.16
N THR A 226 -22.55 19.31 0.91
CA THR A 226 -22.60 19.29 2.37
C THR A 226 -21.23 19.54 3.03
N ILE A 227 -21.25 20.02 4.27
CA ILE A 227 -20.03 20.20 5.07
C ILE A 227 -19.32 18.86 5.33
N GLN A 228 -20.07 17.76 5.44
CA GLN A 228 -19.51 16.43 5.64
C GLN A 228 -18.68 16.00 4.43
N GLU A 229 -19.20 16.12 3.22
CA GLU A 229 -18.47 15.79 1.98
C GLU A 229 -17.21 16.64 1.84
N LEU A 230 -17.29 17.94 2.17
CA LEU A 230 -16.12 18.83 2.17
C LEU A 230 -15.08 18.44 3.24
N ASN A 231 -15.51 17.89 4.37
CA ASN A 231 -14.59 17.35 5.38
C ASN A 231 -13.91 16.08 4.89
N PHE A 232 -14.63 15.21 4.18
CA PHE A 232 -14.05 14.03 3.54
C PHE A 232 -13.01 14.41 2.48
N LEU A 233 -13.30 15.35 1.59
CA LEU A 233 -12.33 15.86 0.61
C LEU A 233 -11.10 16.50 1.28
N GLN A 234 -11.30 17.23 2.38
CA GLN A 234 -10.18 17.74 3.18
C GLN A 234 -9.32 16.62 3.76
N LYS A 235 -9.93 15.55 4.26
CA LYS A 235 -9.22 14.38 4.79
C LYS A 235 -8.34 13.73 3.72
N ILE A 236 -8.86 13.56 2.50
CA ILE A 236 -8.07 13.09 1.34
C ILE A 236 -6.86 14.00 1.11
N ALA A 237 -7.08 15.32 1.05
CA ALA A 237 -6.02 16.28 0.80
C ALA A 237 -4.92 16.29 1.89
N ASP A 238 -5.32 16.05 3.14
CA ASP A 238 -4.44 16.01 4.31
C ASP A 238 -3.64 14.70 4.38
N GLU A 239 -4.20 13.58 3.91
CA GLU A 239 -3.53 12.28 3.87
C GLU A 239 -2.65 12.09 2.62
N PHE A 240 -2.89 12.86 1.56
CA PHE A 240 -2.16 12.74 0.30
C PHE A 240 -0.62 12.80 0.40
N PRO A 241 0.01 13.63 1.26
CA PRO A 241 1.45 13.59 1.45
C PRO A 241 1.97 12.24 1.94
N ASN A 242 1.18 11.51 2.76
CA ASN A 242 1.57 10.17 3.21
C ASN A 242 1.52 9.16 2.06
N LEU A 243 0.53 9.27 1.17
CA LEU A 243 0.46 8.47 -0.05
C LEU A 243 1.68 8.70 -0.94
N LEU A 244 2.10 9.96 -1.14
CA LEU A 244 3.29 10.27 -1.95
C LEU A 244 4.56 9.69 -1.32
N ASN A 245 4.74 9.86 0.00
CA ASN A 245 5.88 9.28 0.72
C ASN A 245 5.88 7.74 0.67
N TRP A 246 4.70 7.12 0.70
CA TRP A 246 4.55 5.68 0.54
C TRP A 246 4.94 5.24 -0.88
N ALA A 247 4.40 5.90 -1.91
CA ALA A 247 4.70 5.61 -3.30
C ALA A 247 6.20 5.80 -3.60
N GLU A 248 6.83 6.83 -3.03
CA GLU A 248 8.27 7.03 -3.16
C GLU A 248 9.10 5.86 -2.63
N LYS A 249 8.64 5.18 -1.57
CA LYS A 249 9.33 4.03 -0.94
C LYS A 249 9.05 2.71 -1.63
N VAL A 250 7.82 2.50 -2.11
CA VAL A 250 7.39 1.23 -2.70
C VAL A 250 7.92 1.09 -4.13
N TYR A 251 7.93 2.17 -4.91
CA TYR A 251 8.40 2.15 -6.29
C TYR A 251 9.88 2.51 -6.39
N SER A 252 10.62 1.66 -7.09
CA SER A 252 11.99 1.96 -7.50
C SER A 252 12.04 3.16 -8.47
N SER A 253 13.20 3.80 -8.62
CA SER A 253 13.38 4.95 -9.53
C SER A 253 13.04 4.63 -10.99
N ASP A 254 13.15 3.36 -11.36
CA ASP A 254 13.12 2.92 -12.75
C ASP A 254 11.71 2.48 -13.20
N GLU A 255 10.79 2.25 -12.24
CA GLU A 255 9.40 1.85 -12.51
C GLU A 255 8.51 3.03 -12.90
N ILE A 256 8.87 4.25 -12.49
CA ILE A 256 8.10 5.46 -12.77
C ILE A 256 8.94 6.42 -13.60
N GLU A 257 8.70 6.41 -14.91
CA GLU A 257 9.27 7.42 -15.80
C GLU A 257 8.90 8.83 -15.31
N ASN A 258 9.92 9.67 -15.14
CA ASN A 258 9.81 11.03 -14.61
C ASN A 258 9.13 11.11 -13.23
N LYS A 259 9.46 10.17 -12.31
CA LYS A 259 8.95 10.13 -10.92
C LYS A 259 8.91 11.49 -10.24
N SER A 260 10.00 12.27 -10.31
CA SER A 260 10.08 13.60 -9.68
C SER A 260 9.08 14.61 -10.26
N ALA A 261 8.88 14.61 -11.58
CA ALA A 261 7.92 15.48 -12.25
C ALA A 261 6.48 15.12 -11.88
N LYS A 262 6.14 13.82 -11.89
CA LYS A 262 4.81 13.35 -11.48
C LYS A 262 4.50 13.67 -10.03
N ILE A 263 5.46 13.51 -9.12
CA ILE A 263 5.29 13.86 -7.70
C ILE A 263 5.05 15.36 -7.53
N LYS A 264 5.75 16.20 -8.30
CA LYS A 264 5.53 17.64 -8.30
C LYS A 264 4.12 18.00 -8.79
N GLU A 265 3.68 17.44 -9.91
CA GLU A 265 2.33 17.63 -10.45
C GLU A 265 1.26 17.23 -9.42
N MET A 266 1.44 16.08 -8.79
CA MET A 266 0.53 15.60 -7.75
C MET A 266 0.46 16.55 -6.55
N LYS A 267 1.59 17.10 -6.09
CA LYS A 267 1.61 18.09 -5.00
C LYS A 267 0.85 19.36 -5.39
N GLU A 268 1.02 19.85 -6.61
CA GLU A 268 0.29 21.02 -7.12
C GLU A 268 -1.21 20.76 -7.20
N ALA A 269 -1.62 19.59 -7.71
CA ALA A 269 -3.02 19.17 -7.76
C ALA A 269 -3.65 19.09 -6.35
N ASN A 270 -2.90 18.62 -5.35
CA ASN A 270 -3.38 18.60 -3.96
C ASN A 270 -3.62 20.01 -3.38
N GLU A 271 -2.78 20.98 -3.72
CA GLU A 271 -3.00 22.38 -3.31
C GLU A 271 -4.23 22.99 -4.01
N GLN A 272 -4.51 22.58 -5.25
CA GLN A 272 -5.76 22.93 -5.93
C GLN A 272 -6.97 22.33 -5.22
N LEU A 273 -6.92 21.06 -4.82
CA LEU A 273 -7.98 20.41 -4.04
C LEU A 273 -8.24 21.13 -2.70
N LYS A 274 -7.19 21.49 -1.95
CA LYS A 274 -7.34 22.27 -0.71
C LYS A 274 -8.03 23.61 -0.97
N SER A 275 -7.62 24.31 -2.03
CA SER A 275 -8.20 25.60 -2.41
C SER A 275 -9.68 25.46 -2.79
N PHE A 276 -10.01 24.44 -3.59
CA PHE A 276 -11.38 24.10 -3.98
C PHE A 276 -12.26 23.85 -2.75
N VAL A 277 -11.82 23.01 -1.80
CA VAL A 277 -12.58 22.74 -0.57
C VAL A 277 -12.85 24.01 0.22
N GLN A 278 -11.87 24.91 0.36
CA GLN A 278 -12.05 26.18 1.05
C GLN A 278 -13.03 27.12 0.34
N GLU A 279 -13.03 27.14 -0.99
CA GLU A 279 -13.99 27.92 -1.76
C GLU A 279 -15.42 27.39 -1.61
N GLN A 280 -15.62 26.07 -1.71
CA GLN A 280 -16.93 25.46 -1.55
C GLN A 280 -17.48 25.66 -0.13
N ARG A 281 -16.64 25.60 0.90
CA ARG A 281 -17.04 25.94 2.28
C ARG A 281 -17.56 27.38 2.39
N LYS A 282 -16.94 28.34 1.70
CA LYS A 282 -17.41 29.73 1.66
C LYS A 282 -18.77 29.85 0.98
N LYS A 283 -19.02 29.08 -0.09
CA LYS A 283 -20.30 29.05 -0.80
C LYS A 283 -21.42 28.47 0.07
N LEU A 284 -21.20 27.32 0.73
CA LEU A 284 -22.18 26.69 1.61
C LEU A 284 -22.43 27.49 2.91
N GLY A 285 -21.41 28.20 3.41
CA GLY A 285 -21.51 29.07 4.58
C GLY A 285 -21.96 30.50 4.27
N GLY A 286 -22.24 30.84 3.00
CA GLY A 286 -22.58 32.19 2.54
C GLY A 286 -24.03 32.62 2.80
N THR A 287 -24.89 31.70 3.24
CA THR A 287 -26.33 31.95 3.48
C THR A 287 -26.78 31.34 4.80
N SER A 288 -26.24 31.82 5.92
CA SER A 288 -26.94 31.72 7.20
C SER A 288 -26.66 32.95 8.04
N ASN A 289 -27.75 33.60 8.42
CA ASN A 289 -27.87 34.59 9.49
C ASN A 289 -26.72 34.51 10.48
N ARG A 290 -25.79 35.46 10.35
CA ARG A 290 -24.83 35.82 11.38
C ARG A 290 -25.65 36.12 12.64
N PRO A 291 -25.60 35.30 13.71
CA PRO A 291 -26.09 35.76 14.99
C PRO A 291 -25.15 36.90 15.36
N ALA A 292 -25.69 38.10 15.51
CA ALA A 292 -24.98 39.21 16.10
C ALA A 292 -24.67 38.83 17.55
N ASN A 293 -23.54 38.16 17.79
CA ASN A 293 -22.96 38.01 19.12
C ASN A 293 -21.42 37.89 19.03
N ASN A 294 -20.79 38.94 19.56
CA ASN A 294 -19.40 39.14 19.96
C ASN A 294 -18.28 39.19 18.88
N PRO A 295 -17.65 40.37 18.65
CA PRO A 295 -16.54 40.53 17.69
C PRO A 295 -15.22 39.81 18.08
N GLN A 296 -15.09 39.31 19.31
CA GLN A 296 -13.83 38.77 19.83
C GLN A 296 -13.40 37.42 19.20
N ASN A 297 -14.34 36.60 18.71
CA ASN A 297 -14.04 35.24 18.18
C ASN A 297 -13.62 35.23 16.69
N SER A 298 -13.73 36.36 15.98
CA SER A 298 -13.36 36.44 14.55
C SER A 298 -11.87 36.66 14.32
N GLN A 299 -11.19 37.38 15.22
CA GLN A 299 -9.76 37.64 15.11
C GLN A 299 -8.91 36.40 15.41
N ASP A 300 -9.27 35.61 16.42
CA ASP A 300 -8.51 34.41 16.77
C ASP A 300 -8.67 33.30 15.73
N LYS A 301 -9.84 33.18 15.08
CA LYS A 301 -10.03 32.30 13.90
C LYS A 301 -9.15 32.73 12.73
N LYS A 302 -9.07 34.03 12.44
CA LYS A 302 -8.19 34.56 11.39
C LYS A 302 -6.72 34.27 11.71
N LYS A 303 -6.28 34.50 12.95
CA LYS A 303 -4.91 34.17 13.40
C LYS A 303 -4.60 32.67 13.29
N ILE A 304 -5.56 31.79 13.59
CA ILE A 304 -5.37 30.34 13.43
C ILE A 304 -5.21 29.95 11.95
N GLN A 305 -5.95 30.59 11.05
CA GLN A 305 -5.81 30.40 9.59
C GLN A 305 -4.47 30.94 9.08
N ASP A 306 -4.07 32.14 9.50
CA ASP A 306 -2.79 32.74 9.13
C ASP A 306 -1.62 31.84 9.59
N LEU A 307 -1.67 31.33 10.83
CA LEU A 307 -0.71 30.35 11.33
C LEU A 307 -0.71 29.03 10.56
N GLN A 308 -1.88 28.56 10.09
CA GLN A 308 -1.95 27.35 9.28
C GLN A 308 -1.23 27.55 7.94
N SER A 309 -1.41 28.70 7.30
CA SER A 309 -0.71 29.06 6.07
C SER A 309 0.80 29.17 6.27
N GLU A 310 1.24 29.77 7.39
CA GLU A 310 2.66 29.82 7.76
C GLU A 310 3.24 28.42 8.01
N ILE A 311 2.52 27.55 8.72
CA ILE A 311 2.91 26.14 8.95
C ILE A 311 3.07 25.40 7.62
N ASN A 312 2.15 25.59 6.67
CA ASN A 312 2.23 24.96 5.35
C ASN A 312 3.46 25.47 4.58
N SER A 313 3.73 26.77 4.61
CA SER A 313 4.93 27.35 3.97
C SER A 313 6.23 26.82 4.59
N LEU A 314 6.30 26.68 5.91
CA LEU A 314 7.46 26.11 6.60
C LEU A 314 7.66 24.62 6.27
N ASN A 315 6.59 23.83 6.17
CA ASN A 315 6.68 22.43 5.73
C ASN A 315 7.23 22.33 4.29
N GLN A 316 6.81 23.22 3.39
CA GLN A 316 7.35 23.27 2.03
C GLN A 316 8.84 23.60 2.03
N LYS A 317 9.27 24.61 2.79
CA LYS A 317 10.69 24.95 2.93
C LYS A 317 11.53 23.80 3.46
N LEU A 318 11.01 23.02 4.41
CA LEU A 318 11.70 21.82 4.93
C LEU A 318 11.90 20.75 3.84
N ALA A 319 10.88 20.53 3.00
CA ALA A 319 10.98 19.59 1.89
C ALA A 319 12.00 20.06 0.84
N GLU A 320 12.02 21.35 0.52
CA GLU A 320 13.00 21.94 -0.40
C GLU A 320 14.44 21.84 0.14
N LEU A 321 14.65 22.15 1.43
CA LEU A 321 15.95 22.01 2.09
C LEU A 321 16.43 20.56 2.11
N GLN A 322 15.52 19.61 2.38
CA GLN A 322 15.85 18.18 2.35
C GLN A 322 16.30 17.73 0.96
N SER A 323 15.58 18.13 -0.09
CA SER A 323 15.92 17.80 -1.47
C SER A 323 17.27 18.39 -1.90
N GLN A 324 17.58 19.62 -1.47
CA GLN A 324 18.90 20.23 -1.73
C GLN A 324 20.04 19.47 -1.03
N ILE A 325 19.83 19.01 0.20
CA ILE A 325 20.80 18.20 0.94
C ILE A 325 21.06 16.87 0.24
N GLU A 326 20.00 16.19 -0.22
CA GLU A 326 20.12 14.92 -0.94
C GLU A 326 20.89 15.09 -2.24
N SER A 327 20.55 16.10 -3.05
CA SER A 327 21.25 16.37 -4.32
C SER A 327 22.73 16.70 -4.11
N LEU A 328 23.08 17.45 -3.07
CA LEU A 328 24.49 17.74 -2.74
C LEU A 328 25.22 16.50 -2.22
N SER A 329 24.56 15.65 -1.44
CA SER A 329 25.14 14.40 -0.92
C SER A 329 25.42 13.40 -2.06
N GLU A 330 24.55 13.32 -3.07
CA GLU A 330 24.80 12.53 -4.28
C GLU A 330 25.99 13.06 -5.09
N LYS A 331 26.10 14.39 -5.22
CA LYS A 331 27.25 15.04 -5.87
C LYS A 331 28.56 14.77 -5.13
N GLN A 332 28.52 14.72 -3.79
CA GLN A 332 29.68 14.38 -2.97
C GLN A 332 30.16 12.95 -3.25
N ASN A 333 29.24 11.99 -3.37
CA ASN A 333 29.57 10.59 -3.62
C ASN A 333 30.11 10.32 -5.04
N THR A 334 29.79 11.17 -6.01
CA THR A 334 30.16 11.00 -7.42
C THR A 334 31.45 11.72 -7.83
N ASN A 335 31.87 12.76 -7.11
CA ASN A 335 33.03 13.61 -7.46
C ASN A 335 34.30 13.39 -6.61
N SER A 336 34.54 12.16 -6.14
CA SER A 336 35.60 11.78 -5.16
C SER A 336 37.08 12.01 -5.59
N ALA A 337 37.36 12.74 -6.67
CA ALA A 337 38.71 12.96 -7.18
C ALA A 337 39.37 14.30 -6.76
N ASN A 338 38.60 15.31 -6.31
CA ASN A 338 39.13 16.64 -5.95
C ASN A 338 38.79 17.03 -4.51
N SER A 339 39.82 17.10 -3.64
CA SER A 339 39.68 17.37 -2.21
C SER A 339 39.15 18.77 -1.86
N THR A 340 39.28 19.75 -2.76
CA THR A 340 38.78 21.12 -2.54
C THR A 340 37.27 21.23 -2.76
N ASP A 341 36.72 20.53 -3.75
CA ASP A 341 35.29 20.54 -4.07
C ASP A 341 34.49 19.80 -2.98
N GLU A 342 35.05 18.72 -2.43
CA GLU A 342 34.46 17.96 -1.34
C GLU A 342 34.29 18.80 -0.07
N GLN A 343 35.30 19.60 0.30
CA GLN A 343 35.22 20.50 1.45
C GLN A 343 34.14 21.58 1.27
N GLN A 344 34.00 22.14 0.07
CA GLN A 344 32.95 23.13 -0.21
C GLN A 344 31.55 22.52 -0.16
N ILE A 345 31.35 21.33 -0.74
CA ILE A 345 30.07 20.61 -0.69
C ILE A 345 29.70 20.28 0.77
N GLN A 346 30.66 19.80 1.56
CA GLN A 346 30.45 19.50 2.98
C GLN A 346 30.04 20.76 3.79
N GLN A 347 30.66 21.91 3.51
CA GLN A 347 30.28 23.19 4.13
C GLN A 347 28.86 23.61 3.74
N GLN A 348 28.48 23.44 2.47
CA GLN A 348 27.11 23.73 2.00
C GLN A 348 26.06 22.82 2.65
N ILE A 349 26.33 21.51 2.74
CA ILE A 349 25.46 20.55 3.41
C ILE A 349 25.28 20.93 4.89
N THR A 350 26.37 21.24 5.59
CA THR A 350 26.32 21.67 7.00
C THR A 350 25.49 22.95 7.16
N GLY A 351 25.65 23.91 6.26
CA GLY A 351 24.85 25.14 6.25
C GLY A 351 23.36 24.91 6.01
N LEU A 352 23.00 23.98 5.11
CA LEU A 352 21.61 23.61 4.83
C LEU A 352 20.98 22.80 5.97
N GLN A 353 21.74 21.90 6.61
CA GLN A 353 21.30 21.15 7.78
C GLN A 353 20.95 22.09 8.94
N LYS A 354 21.79 23.11 9.18
CA LYS A 354 21.49 24.14 10.18
C LYS A 354 20.21 24.91 9.84
N LYS A 355 20.04 25.35 8.60
CA LYS A 355 18.80 26.03 8.16
C LYS A 355 17.56 25.13 8.32
N LYS A 356 17.70 23.83 8.08
CA LYS A 356 16.64 22.84 8.27
C LYS A 356 16.26 22.73 9.74
N GLU A 357 17.24 22.64 10.65
CA GLU A 357 17.02 22.63 12.09
C GLU A 357 16.33 23.91 12.58
N ASP A 358 16.82 25.08 12.16
CA ASP A 358 16.21 26.37 12.50
C ASP A 358 14.74 26.46 12.02
N THR A 359 14.47 26.02 10.79
CA THR A 359 13.11 25.98 10.21
C THR A 359 12.21 24.99 10.97
N GLN A 360 12.76 23.86 11.43
CA GLN A 360 12.03 22.87 12.22
C GLN A 360 11.65 23.42 13.60
N ILE A 361 12.57 24.14 14.26
CA ILE A 361 12.30 24.82 15.53
C ILE A 361 11.19 25.86 15.34
N GLU A 362 11.24 26.67 14.29
CA GLU A 362 10.19 27.66 13.98
C GLU A 362 8.84 26.97 13.74
N LEU A 363 8.81 25.87 12.98
CA LEU A 363 7.60 25.08 12.73
C LEU A 363 6.97 24.59 14.04
N ASP A 364 7.78 24.03 14.96
CA ASP A 364 7.30 23.50 16.23
C ASP A 364 6.78 24.61 17.15
N GLN A 365 7.42 25.79 17.15
CA GLN A 365 6.93 26.97 17.84
C GLN A 365 5.55 27.41 17.29
N LYS A 366 5.39 27.45 15.96
CA LYS A 366 4.14 27.84 15.29
C LYS A 366 3.02 26.83 15.55
N LYS A 367 3.32 25.53 15.50
CA LYS A 367 2.35 24.46 15.86
C LYS A 367 1.89 24.58 17.30
N ASN A 368 2.82 24.83 18.23
CA ASN A 368 2.49 25.04 19.64
C ASN A 368 1.64 26.29 19.83
N HIS A 369 1.96 27.39 19.16
CA HIS A 369 1.16 28.62 19.22
C HIS A 369 -0.25 28.42 18.67
N GLN A 370 -0.39 27.71 17.55
CA GLN A 370 -1.68 27.36 16.98
C GLN A 370 -2.52 26.49 17.94
N LYS A 371 -1.90 25.52 18.61
CA LYS A 371 -2.54 24.67 19.62
C LYS A 371 -3.03 25.50 20.83
N GLN A 372 -2.22 26.44 21.30
CA GLN A 372 -2.61 27.35 22.38
C GLN A 372 -3.81 28.23 22.00
N LEU A 373 -3.82 28.78 20.78
CA LEU A 373 -4.95 29.56 20.27
C LEU A 373 -6.22 28.70 20.15
N LYS A 374 -6.12 27.49 19.59
CA LYS A 374 -7.26 26.55 19.51
C LYS A 374 -7.82 26.22 20.89
N ASN A 375 -6.95 25.97 21.88
CA ASN A 375 -7.37 25.71 23.26
C ASN A 375 -8.06 26.93 23.88
N LYS A 376 -7.52 28.14 23.67
CA LYS A 376 -8.13 29.39 24.16
C LYS A 376 -9.51 29.62 23.56
N THR A 377 -9.66 29.41 22.25
CA THR A 377 -10.94 29.53 21.54
C THR A 377 -11.99 28.54 22.05
N ASN A 378 -11.57 27.32 22.40
CA ASN A 378 -12.47 26.29 22.93
C ASN A 378 -12.86 26.55 24.40
N SER A 379 -11.94 27.02 25.24
CA SER A 379 -12.22 27.34 26.65
C SER A 379 -13.16 28.53 26.82
N SER A 380 -13.13 29.52 25.94
CA SER A 380 -14.04 30.68 25.98
C SER A 380 -15.50 30.36 25.64
N ASN A 381 -15.78 29.20 25.04
CA ASN A 381 -17.15 28.74 24.76
C ASN A 381 -17.78 27.94 25.91
N SER A 382 -17.01 27.52 26.92
CA SER A 382 -17.49 26.65 28.01
C SER A 382 -17.91 27.39 29.29
N GLN A 383 -17.86 28.72 29.33
CA GLN A 383 -18.11 29.49 30.56
C GLN A 383 -19.45 30.24 30.61
N SER A 384 -20.38 29.96 29.68
CA SER A 384 -21.69 30.65 29.63
C SER A 384 -22.92 29.78 29.95
N ASN A 385 -22.76 28.58 30.50
CA ASN A 385 -23.89 27.79 31.00
C ASN A 385 -23.49 27.02 32.27
N SER A 386 -23.69 27.63 33.43
CA SER A 386 -23.78 26.90 34.69
C SER A 386 -24.66 27.65 35.70
N GLN A 387 -25.97 27.37 35.65
CA GLN A 387 -26.85 27.48 36.81
C GLN A 387 -27.59 26.14 36.94
N THR A 388 -27.36 25.46 38.08
CA THR A 388 -28.11 24.30 38.65
C THR A 388 -28.04 22.99 37.83
N THR A 389 -27.72 21.80 38.37
CA THR A 389 -27.98 21.23 39.70
C THR A 389 -27.07 20.02 39.97
N ASN A 390 -26.58 19.94 41.21
CA ASN A 390 -26.35 18.78 42.09
C ASN A 390 -25.80 17.41 41.62
N ASN A 391 -24.77 17.01 42.38
CA ASN A 391 -24.42 15.67 42.89
C ASN A 391 -24.18 14.54 41.89
N GLN A 392 -22.89 14.24 41.66
CA GLN A 392 -22.43 12.85 41.63
C GLN A 392 -20.95 12.71 42.03
N ASN A 393 -20.74 11.77 42.96
CA ASN A 393 -19.49 11.27 43.52
C ASN A 393 -18.29 11.22 42.55
N ASN A 394 -17.24 11.98 42.86
CA ASN A 394 -15.90 11.77 42.32
C ASN A 394 -15.27 10.50 42.93
N LYS A 395 -15.55 9.33 42.36
CA LYS A 395 -14.73 8.13 42.58
C LYS A 395 -13.48 8.23 41.72
N PHE A 396 -12.35 8.47 42.38
CA PHE A 396 -11.02 8.45 41.78
C PHE A 396 -10.77 7.10 41.11
N ASN A 397 -10.63 7.11 39.78
CA ASN A 397 -10.64 5.90 38.97
C ASN A 397 -9.23 5.27 38.94
N TRP A 398 -8.91 4.48 39.98
CA TRP A 398 -7.59 3.89 40.26
C TRP A 398 -7.02 3.07 39.08
N LEU A 399 -7.89 2.58 38.19
CA LEU A 399 -7.53 1.85 36.97
C LEU A 399 -6.62 2.63 36.01
N TYR A 400 -6.72 3.97 35.95
CA TYR A 400 -5.85 4.78 35.08
C TYR A 400 -4.42 4.92 35.60
N VAL A 401 -4.16 4.61 36.87
CA VAL A 401 -2.81 4.65 37.47
C VAL A 401 -2.17 3.26 37.47
N VAL A 402 -2.96 2.21 37.68
CA VAL A 402 -2.46 0.83 37.77
C VAL A 402 -2.06 0.25 36.42
N ILE A 403 -2.82 0.53 35.34
CA ILE A 403 -2.56 -0.05 34.02
C ILE A 403 -1.22 0.47 33.44
N PRO A 404 -0.92 1.78 33.45
CA PRO A 404 0.39 2.26 33.00
C PRO A 404 1.54 1.79 33.90
N GLY A 405 1.33 1.71 35.22
CA GLY A 405 2.34 1.26 36.18
C GLY A 405 2.72 -0.22 36.02
N GLY A 406 1.75 -1.08 35.73
CA GLY A 406 1.98 -2.51 35.49
C GLY A 406 2.80 -2.79 34.23
N ILE A 407 2.51 -2.06 33.13
CA ILE A 407 3.26 -2.18 31.87
C ILE A 407 4.72 -1.76 32.05
N LEU A 408 4.97 -0.70 32.82
CA LEU A 408 6.32 -0.19 33.06
C LEU A 408 7.16 -1.18 33.90
N LEU A 409 6.54 -1.86 34.88
CA LEU A 409 7.21 -2.91 35.66
C LEU A 409 7.55 -4.16 34.83
N VAL A 410 6.70 -4.55 33.89
CA VAL A 410 6.98 -5.69 32.98
C VAL A 410 8.16 -5.36 32.07
N ILE A 411 8.21 -4.14 31.51
CA ILE A 411 9.33 -3.69 30.67
C ILE A 411 10.64 -3.67 31.48
N CYS A 412 10.63 -3.12 32.71
CA CYS A 412 11.79 -3.15 33.59
C CYS A 412 12.22 -4.59 33.92
N GLY A 413 11.29 -5.51 34.17
CA GLY A 413 11.58 -6.92 34.42
C GLY A 413 12.25 -7.62 33.23
N ILE A 414 11.78 -7.37 32.01
CA ILE A 414 12.38 -7.90 30.78
C ILE A 414 13.80 -7.37 30.57
N VAL A 415 14.03 -6.07 30.80
CA VAL A 415 15.36 -5.46 30.66
C VAL A 415 16.33 -6.02 31.70
N ILE A 416 15.90 -6.21 32.95
CA ILE A 416 16.74 -6.79 34.01
C ILE A 416 17.07 -8.26 33.69
N ALA A 417 16.08 -9.05 33.24
CA ALA A 417 16.29 -10.45 32.86
C ALA A 417 17.25 -10.58 31.66
N TYR A 418 17.12 -9.69 30.68
CA TYR A 418 18.01 -9.64 29.51
C TYR A 418 19.45 -9.27 29.92
N LEU A 419 19.62 -8.28 30.80
CA LEU A 419 20.95 -7.88 31.30
C LEU A 419 21.60 -8.95 32.18
N MET A 420 20.81 -9.67 32.99
CA MET A 420 21.32 -10.81 33.77
C MET A 420 21.67 -12.02 32.89
N GLY A 421 20.88 -12.30 31.85
CA GLY A 421 21.15 -13.38 30.90
C GLY A 421 22.41 -13.14 30.06
N LYS A 422 22.69 -11.88 29.70
CA LYS A 422 23.90 -11.51 28.95
C LYS A 422 25.18 -11.69 29.79
N LYS A 423 25.12 -11.43 31.10
CA LYS A 423 26.29 -11.51 32.00
C LYS A 423 26.78 -12.93 32.27
N ASN A 424 25.92 -13.94 32.10
CA ASN A 424 26.30 -15.35 32.26
C ASN A 424 26.94 -15.97 31.01
N LYS A 425 26.82 -15.34 29.84
CA LYS A 425 27.51 -15.79 28.62
C LYS A 425 28.98 -15.36 28.54
N GLU A 426 29.41 -14.42 29.36
CA GLU A 426 30.80 -13.93 29.40
C GLU A 426 31.64 -14.59 30.52
N ARG A 427 31.08 -15.58 31.23
CA ARG A 427 31.77 -16.31 32.33
C ARG A 427 31.89 -17.82 32.10
N HIS A 428 31.61 -18.30 30.89
CA HIS A 428 31.81 -19.69 30.49
C HIS A 428 32.70 -19.79 29.27
#